data_AF-A0A936HPY5-F1
#
_entry.id   AF-A0A936HPY5-F1
#
_cell.length_a   1.000
_cell.length_b   1.000
_cell.length_c   1.000
_cell.angle_alpha   90.00
_cell.angle_beta   90.00
_cell.angle_gamma   90.00
#
_symmetry.space_group_name_H-M   'P 1'
#
loop_
_entity.id
_entity.type
_entity.pdbx_description
1 polymer ?
#
loop_
_entity_poly.entity_id
_entity_poly.type
_entity_poly.pdbx_seq_one_letter_code
_entity_poly.pdbx_strand_id
1 'polypeptide(L)'
;MDGGFGISGVIEDPEQRMVAAQAAEGGALGDWEKEENREHSRKRIVIEHVFGRLKVFKIIAEKYRNRRKRFDVRFNLIAAIHNFELP
;
A
#
# COMPACT_ATOMS: atom_id res chain seq x y z
N MET A 1 41.02 4.09 -1.89
CA MET A 1 40.50 5.46 -1.67
C MET A 1 40.29 5.99 -3.08
N ASP A 2 39.08 6.01 -3.64
CA ASP A 2 37.80 6.39 -3.01
C ASP A 2 36.63 5.50 -3.47
N GLY A 3 35.74 5.24 -2.51
CA GLY A 3 34.73 4.19 -2.55
C GLY A 3 33.56 4.52 -3.46
N GLY A 4 33.48 3.80 -4.57
CA GLY A 4 32.22 3.62 -5.28
C GLY A 4 31.30 2.71 -4.50
N PHE A 5 30.26 3.28 -3.89
CA PHE A 5 28.99 2.61 -3.62
C PHE A 5 27.90 3.65 -3.81
N GLY A 6 27.47 3.80 -5.06
CA GLY A 6 26.21 4.46 -5.38
C GLY A 6 25.11 3.71 -4.64
N ILE A 7 24.28 4.47 -3.93
CA ILE A 7 22.92 4.14 -3.46
C ILE A 7 22.41 2.84 -4.08
N SER A 8 22.77 1.75 -3.43
CA SER A 8 22.39 0.40 -3.78
C SER A 8 21.20 0.04 -2.92
N GLY A 9 20.09 -0.24 -3.60
CA GLY A 9 18.96 -0.91 -3.02
C GLY A 9 17.83 0.04 -2.70
N VAL A 10 16.70 -0.18 -3.37
CA VAL A 10 15.46 -0.51 -2.66
C VAL A 10 15.82 -0.94 -1.25
N ILE A 11 15.35 -0.21 -0.24
CA ILE A 11 15.42 -0.71 1.13
C ILE A 11 14.51 -1.94 1.11
N GLU A 12 15.07 -3.11 0.82
CA GLU A 12 14.45 -4.38 1.16
C GLU A 12 14.46 -4.40 2.68
N ASP A 13 13.39 -3.83 3.27
CA ASP A 13 13.09 -4.07 4.67
C ASP A 13 13.18 -5.59 4.87
N PRO A 14 13.90 -6.09 5.89
CA PRO A 14 13.91 -7.51 6.22
C PRO A 14 12.50 -8.13 6.38
N GLU A 15 11.45 -7.30 6.52
CA GLU A 15 10.03 -7.69 6.50
C GLU A 15 9.29 -7.52 5.15
N GLN A 16 9.98 -7.23 4.04
CA GLN A 16 9.39 -6.86 2.74
C GLN A 16 8.42 -5.67 2.78
N ARG A 17 8.63 -4.68 3.66
CA ARG A 17 7.95 -3.38 3.50
C ARG A 17 8.58 -2.60 2.35
N MET A 18 7.81 -2.40 1.29
CA MET A 18 8.15 -1.47 0.23
C MET A 18 7.87 -0.04 0.73
N VAL A 19 8.92 0.70 1.10
CA VAL A 19 8.82 2.08 1.60
C VAL A 19 9.18 3.03 0.47
N ALA A 20 8.41 4.11 0.30
CA ALA A 20 8.70 5.12 -0.71
C ALA A 20 10.04 5.81 -0.44
N ALA A 21 10.89 5.94 -1.45
CA ALA A 21 12.16 6.66 -1.36
C ALA A 21 11.89 8.14 -1.05
N GLN A 22 12.61 8.70 -0.08
CA GLN A 22 12.52 10.10 0.32
C GLN A 22 13.83 10.80 -0.03
N ALA A 23 13.73 11.99 -0.64
CA ALA A 23 14.93 12.80 -0.88
C ALA A 23 15.50 13.30 0.45
N ALA A 24 16.83 13.35 0.54
CA ALA A 24 17.50 14.05 1.62
C ALA A 24 17.16 15.55 1.58
N GLU A 25 17.30 16.23 2.72
CA GLU A 25 16.99 17.66 2.84
C GLU A 25 17.79 18.48 1.81
N GLY A 26 17.06 19.15 0.90
CA GLY A 26 17.65 19.93 -0.20
C GLY A 26 18.05 19.13 -1.45
N GLY A 27 17.86 17.81 -1.48
CA GLY A 27 18.16 16.93 -2.61
C GLY A 27 16.96 16.62 -3.52
N ALA A 28 17.23 16.03 -4.68
CA ALA A 28 16.22 15.54 -5.61
C ALA A 28 16.30 14.01 -5.75
N LEU A 29 15.14 13.36 -5.90
CA LEU A 29 15.08 11.93 -6.19
C LEU A 29 15.69 11.64 -7.57
N GLY A 30 16.42 10.53 -7.68
CA GLY A 30 16.85 9.96 -8.95
C GLY A 30 15.65 9.53 -9.80
N ASP A 31 15.86 9.41 -11.11
CA ASP A 31 14.77 9.07 -12.03
C ASP A 31 14.22 7.65 -11.80
N TRP A 32 15.07 6.72 -11.36
CA TRP A 32 14.64 5.37 -10.97
C TRP A 32 13.79 5.39 -9.69
N GLU A 33 14.17 6.17 -8.67
CA GLU A 33 13.42 6.31 -7.41
C GLU A 33 12.04 6.92 -7.66
N LYS A 34 11.96 7.88 -8.58
CA LYS A 34 10.69 8.49 -8.99
C LYS A 34 9.77 7.46 -9.65
N GLU A 35 10.29 6.62 -10.53
CA GLU A 35 9.47 5.61 -11.22
C GLU A 35 8.99 4.53 -10.24
N GLU A 36 9.85 4.06 -9.34
CA GLU A 36 9.45 3.13 -8.29
C GLU A 36 8.38 3.73 -7.36
N ASN A 37 8.58 4.97 -6.91
CA ASN A 37 7.59 5.68 -6.12
C ASN A 37 6.26 5.86 -6.87
N ARG A 38 6.30 6.02 -8.20
CA ARG A 38 5.11 6.13 -9.06
C ARG A 38 4.36 4.81 -9.14
N GLU A 39 5.06 3.69 -9.33
CA GLU A 39 4.45 2.37 -9.32
C GLU A 39 3.86 2.04 -7.94
N HIS A 40 4.60 2.35 -6.88
CA HIS A 40 4.13 2.17 -5.50
C HIS A 40 2.88 3.01 -5.22
N SER A 41 2.86 4.27 -5.65
CA SER A 41 1.70 5.15 -5.52
C SER A 41 0.49 4.62 -6.29
N ARG A 42 0.68 4.08 -7.51
CA ARG A 42 -0.40 3.42 -8.27
C ARG A 42 -1.00 2.25 -7.50
N LYS A 43 -0.18 1.39 -6.90
CA LYS A 43 -0.65 0.27 -6.06
C LYS A 43 -1.43 0.78 -4.83
N ARG A 44 -0.94 1.83 -4.16
CA ARG A 44 -1.61 2.43 -3.01
C ARG A 44 -2.99 2.98 -3.34
N ILE A 45 -3.16 3.64 -4.50
CA ILE A 45 -4.45 4.21 -4.90
C ILE A 45 -5.55 3.15 -4.95
N VAL A 46 -5.25 1.96 -5.49
CA VAL A 46 -6.20 0.84 -5.55
C VAL A 46 -6.59 0.39 -4.14
N ILE A 47 -5.61 0.23 -3.25
CA ILE A 47 -5.83 -0.18 -1.86
C ILE A 47 -6.65 0.87 -1.09
N GLU A 48 -6.37 2.15 -1.29
CA GLU A 48 -7.10 3.26 -0.65
C GLU A 48 -8.56 3.31 -1.09
N HIS A 49 -8.86 3.02 -2.37
CA HIS A 49 -10.24 2.90 -2.85
C HIS A 49 -10.99 1.75 -2.18
N VAL A 50 -10.36 0.58 -2.07
CA VAL A 50 -10.94 -0.58 -1.35
C VAL A 50 -11.19 -0.22 0.11
N PHE A 51 -10.24 0.43 0.79
CA PHE A 51 -10.44 0.87 2.17
C PHE A 51 -11.55 1.93 2.29
N GLY A 52 -11.66 2.87 1.35
CA GLY A 52 -12.75 3.85 1.34
C GLY A 52 -14.13 3.19 1.34
N ARG A 53 -14.29 2.13 0.55
CA ARG A 53 -15.56 1.40 0.44
C ARG A 53 -15.81 0.48 1.63
N LEU A 54 -14.76 -0.15 2.18
CA LEU A 54 -14.85 -0.91 3.43
C LEU A 54 -15.23 -0.05 4.64
N LYS A 55 -14.85 1.25 4.65
CA LYS A 55 -15.28 2.21 5.66
C LYS A 55 -16.79 2.51 5.60
N VAL A 56 -17.41 2.49 4.42
CA VAL A 56 -18.87 2.67 4.25
C VAL A 56 -19.64 1.57 4.99
N PHE A 57 -19.17 0.33 4.91
CA PHE A 57 -19.75 -0.80 5.66
C PHE A 57 -19.41 -0.80 7.15
N LYS A 58 -18.68 0.22 7.63
CA LYS A 58 -18.21 0.37 9.02
C LYS A 58 -17.38 -0.83 9.51
N ILE A 59 -16.76 -1.57 8.59
CA ILE A 59 -15.97 -2.77 8.90
C ILE A 59 -14.65 -2.40 9.57
N ILE A 60 -14.00 -1.37 9.02
CA ILE A 60 -12.69 -0.86 9.48
C ILE A 60 -12.77 0.55 10.08
N ALA A 61 -13.91 1.25 9.93
CA ALA A 61 -14.08 2.61 10.44
C ALA A 61 -14.50 2.65 11.92
N GLU A 62 -15.24 1.65 12.39
CA GLU A 62 -15.79 1.58 13.75
C GLU A 62 -15.52 0.21 14.36
N LYS A 63 -15.72 0.07 15.68
CA LYS A 63 -15.64 -1.23 16.34
C LYS A 63 -16.67 -2.19 15.75
N TYR A 64 -16.22 -3.21 15.05
CA TYR A 64 -17.09 -4.23 14.47
C TYR A 64 -17.92 -4.95 15.56
N ARG A 65 -19.24 -4.71 15.57
CA ARG A 65 -20.15 -5.21 16.62
C ARG A 65 -20.74 -6.60 16.32
N ASN A 66 -20.57 -7.15 15.12
CA ASN A 66 -21.12 -8.45 14.79
C ASN A 66 -20.20 -9.61 15.25
N ARG A 67 -20.77 -10.80 15.48
CA ARG A 67 -20.04 -12.05 15.76
C ARG A 67 -18.86 -12.26 14.79
N ARG A 68 -17.65 -12.36 15.37
CA ARG A 68 -16.38 -12.50 14.65
C ARG A 68 -16.16 -13.86 13.98
N LYS A 69 -16.86 -14.92 14.41
CA LYS A 69 -16.75 -16.29 13.83
C LYS A 69 -16.96 -16.36 12.31
N ARG A 70 -17.69 -15.39 11.73
CA ARG A 70 -17.91 -15.27 10.27
C ARG A 70 -17.53 -13.89 9.75
N PHE A 71 -16.50 -13.28 10.34
CA PHE A 71 -15.98 -12.01 9.86
C PHE A 71 -15.34 -12.20 8.48
N ASP A 72 -14.44 -13.18 8.38
CA ASP A 72 -13.65 -13.46 7.18
C ASP A 72 -14.54 -13.72 5.97
N VAL A 73 -15.61 -14.51 6.13
CA VAL A 73 -16.59 -14.77 5.05
C VAL A 73 -17.28 -13.49 4.59
N ARG A 74 -17.68 -12.61 5.51
CA ARG A 74 -18.35 -11.34 5.16
C ARG A 74 -17.39 -10.36 4.51
N PHE A 75 -16.17 -10.28 5.04
CA PHE A 75 -15.13 -9.46 4.48
C PHE A 75 -14.78 -9.91 3.06
N ASN A 76 -14.57 -11.22 2.87
CA ASN A 76 -14.26 -11.80 1.56
C ASN A 76 -15.39 -11.61 0.56
N LEU A 77 -16.66 -11.72 0.99
CA LEU A 77 -17.79 -11.47 0.09
C LEU A 77 -17.84 -10.00 -0.38
N ILE A 78 -17.63 -9.06 0.53
CA ILE A 78 -17.60 -7.63 0.19
C ILE A 78 -16.42 -7.33 -0.73
N ALA A 79 -15.24 -7.88 -0.44
CA ALA A 79 -14.06 -7.75 -1.30
C ALA A 79 -14.30 -8.37 -2.70
N ALA A 80 -14.93 -9.54 -2.77
CA ALA A 80 -15.24 -10.21 -4.03
C ALA A 80 -16.22 -9.41 -4.88
N ILE A 81 -17.30 -8.87 -4.28
CA ILE A 81 -18.23 -7.97 -4.98
C ILE A 81 -17.48 -6.73 -5.47
N HIS A 82 -16.60 -6.18 -4.64
CA HIS A 82 -15.83 -5.01 -5.01
C HIS A 82 -14.89 -5.26 -6.19
N ASN A 83 -14.21 -6.40 -6.19
CA ASN A 83 -13.32 -6.82 -7.26
C ASN A 83 -14.09 -7.14 -8.54
N PHE A 84 -15.34 -7.58 -8.45
CA PHE A 84 -16.21 -7.80 -9.60
C PHE A 84 -16.75 -6.49 -10.20
N GLU A 85 -16.97 -5.46 -9.38
CA GLU A 85 -17.36 -4.12 -9.84
C GLU A 85 -16.18 -3.29 -10.40
N LEU A 86 -14.94 -3.74 -10.19
CA LEU A 86 -13.77 -3.10 -10.80
C LEU A 86 -13.68 -3.51 -12.28
N PRO A 87 -13.60 -2.55 -13.22
CA PRO A 87 -13.50 -2.82 -14.65
C PRO A 87 -12.14 -3.42 -15.05
#